data_AF-A0A1G3X3R5-F1
#
_entry.id   AF-A0A1G3X3R5-F1
#
_cell.length_a   1.000
_cell.length_b   1.000
_cell.length_c   1.000
_cell.angle_alpha   90.00
_cell.angle_beta   90.00
_cell.angle_gamma   90.00
#
_symmetry.space_group_name_H-M   'P 1'
#
loop_
_entity.id
_entity.type
_entity.pdbx_description
1 polymer ?
#
loop_
_entity_poly.entity_id
_entity_poly.type
_entity_poly.pdbx_seq_one_letter_code
_entity_poly.pdbx_strand_id
1 'polypeptide(L)'
;MPVNGTGKVQNRDQATPLPRFYLIEHRNNLGLSVEEVSRMLNLSHYYYYQIESGRRGQKLPIPLVLELINVLQIDAIKFLELESEHVKKHNEFNRMK
;
A
#
# COMPACT_ATOMS: atom_id res chain seq x y z
N MET A 1 12.94 22.77 -7.61
CA MET A 1 11.95 22.51 -6.54
C MET A 1 11.75 23.80 -5.78
N PRO A 2 10.52 24.26 -5.48
CA PRO A 2 10.36 25.55 -4.84
C PRO A 2 10.77 25.41 -3.37
N VAL A 3 11.72 26.24 -2.96
CA VAL A 3 12.23 26.39 -1.60
C VAL A 3 11.51 27.62 -1.05
N ASN A 4 10.76 27.50 0.04
CA ASN A 4 10.24 28.69 0.71
C ASN A 4 11.38 29.43 1.43
N GLY A 5 11.25 30.76 1.53
CA GLY A 5 12.30 31.73 1.90
C GLY A 5 12.94 31.64 3.29
N THR A 6 12.85 30.49 3.97
CA THR A 6 13.49 30.20 5.26
C THR A 6 14.43 28.99 5.23
N GLY A 7 14.68 28.39 4.05
CA GLY A 7 15.68 27.33 3.88
C GLY A 7 15.34 25.98 4.55
N LYS A 8 14.15 25.85 5.16
CA LYS A 8 13.67 24.57 5.71
C LYS A 8 12.90 23.80 4.64
N VAL A 9 13.33 22.57 4.39
CA VAL A 9 12.59 21.59 3.59
C VAL A 9 11.24 21.37 4.29
N GLN A 10 10.14 21.73 3.64
CA GLN A 10 8.81 21.36 4.11
C GLN A 10 8.72 19.83 4.06
N ASN A 11 8.78 19.18 5.22
CA ASN A 11 8.36 17.78 5.36
C ASN A 11 6.91 17.73 4.90
N ARG A 12 6.67 17.17 3.71
CA ARG A 12 5.32 16.87 3.23
C ARG A 12 4.74 15.81 4.16
N ASP A 13 4.00 16.28 5.16
CA ASP A 13 3.06 15.59 6.05
C ASP A 13 3.34 14.10 6.29
N GLN A 14 3.92 13.85 7.47
CA GLN A 14 4.32 12.56 8.04
C GLN A 14 3.13 11.70 8.46
N ALA A 15 2.24 11.35 7.52
CA ALA A 15 1.25 10.30 7.81
C ALA A 15 2.00 9.02 8.21
N THR A 16 1.69 8.51 9.40
CA THR A 16 2.29 7.28 9.90
C THR A 16 1.78 6.13 9.03
N PRO A 17 2.68 5.35 8.42
CA PRO A 17 2.27 4.26 7.55
C PRO A 17 1.54 3.20 8.36
N LEU A 18 0.40 2.76 7.83
CA LEU A 18 -0.32 1.59 8.33
C LEU A 18 -0.10 0.45 7.32
N PRO A 19 0.43 -0.71 7.72
CA PRO A 19 0.57 -1.84 6.81
C PRO A 19 -0.77 -2.38 6.29
N ARG A 20 -0.77 -2.85 5.03
CA ARG A 20 -1.87 -3.58 4.41
C ARG A 20 -1.77 -5.05 4.78
N PHE A 21 -2.13 -5.37 6.03
CA PHE A 21 -2.07 -6.73 6.55
C PHE A 21 -2.80 -7.75 5.67
N TYR A 22 -3.93 -7.36 5.06
CA TYR A 22 -4.66 -8.24 4.17
C TYR A 22 -3.84 -8.70 2.95
N LEU A 23 -3.00 -7.84 2.35
CA LEU A 23 -2.11 -8.25 1.25
C LEU A 23 -1.06 -9.25 1.75
N ILE A 24 -0.50 -8.99 2.92
CA ILE A 24 0.53 -9.84 3.55
C ILE A 24 -0.04 -11.23 3.87
N GLU A 25 -1.25 -11.28 4.45
CA GLU A 25 -1.94 -12.51 4.80
C GLU A 25 -2.25 -13.36 3.54
N HIS A 26 -2.82 -12.75 2.51
CA HIS A 26 -3.11 -13.46 1.26
C HIS A 26 -1.85 -13.96 0.57
N ARG A 27 -0.79 -13.14 0.51
CA ARG A 27 0.50 -13.57 -0.02
C ARG A 27 1.06 -14.77 0.76
N ASN A 28 1.03 -14.72 2.09
CA ASN A 28 1.52 -15.81 2.94
C ASN A 28 0.68 -17.09 2.77
N ASN A 29 -0.64 -16.97 2.63
CA ASN A 29 -1.55 -18.11 2.39
C ASN A 29 -1.26 -18.80 1.05
N LEU A 30 -0.76 -18.07 0.05
CA LEU A 30 -0.29 -18.62 -1.22
C LEU A 30 1.14 -19.16 -1.15
N GLY A 31 1.84 -19.02 -0.01
CA GLY A 31 3.23 -19.43 0.14
C GLY A 31 4.22 -18.59 -0.66
N LEU A 32 3.83 -17.37 -1.08
CA LEU A 32 4.64 -16.52 -1.94
C LEU A 32 5.50 -15.54 -1.11
N SER A 33 6.73 -15.33 -1.57
CA SER A 33 7.60 -14.27 -1.08
C SER A 33 7.23 -12.90 -1.69
N VAL A 34 7.67 -11.83 -1.03
CA VAL A 34 7.54 -10.45 -1.53
C VAL A 34 8.21 -10.31 -2.90
N GLU A 35 9.34 -11.00 -3.11
CA GLU A 35 10.08 -10.97 -4.37
C GLU A 35 9.28 -11.64 -5.51
N GLU A 36 8.70 -12.81 -5.26
CA GLU A 36 7.87 -13.51 -6.25
C GLU A 36 6.66 -12.67 -6.67
N VAL A 37 5.91 -12.12 -5.71
CA VAL A 37 4.77 -11.26 -6.03
C VAL A 37 5.21 -10.01 -6.80
N SER A 38 6.32 -9.38 -6.41
CA SER A 38 6.83 -8.21 -7.12
C SER A 38 7.16 -8.52 -8.60
N ARG A 39 7.75 -9.70 -8.87
CA ARG A 39 8.02 -10.15 -10.24
C ARG A 39 6.73 -10.43 -11.02
N MET A 40 5.74 -11.06 -10.39
CA MET A 40 4.44 -11.34 -11.01
C MET A 40 3.68 -10.06 -11.39
N LEU A 41 3.80 -9.00 -10.59
CA LEU A 41 3.21 -7.68 -10.84
C LEU A 41 4.07 -6.79 -11.74
N ASN A 42 5.24 -7.25 -12.20
CA ASN A 42 6.22 -6.43 -12.92
C ASN A 42 6.58 -5.13 -12.17
N LEU A 43 6.70 -5.22 -10.84
CA LEU A 43 7.09 -4.12 -9.95
C LEU A 43 8.49 -4.36 -9.39
N SER A 44 9.17 -3.28 -9.00
CA SER A 44 10.36 -3.46 -8.18
C SER A 44 10.00 -4.02 -6.80
N HIS A 45 10.84 -4.90 -6.28
CA HIS A 45 10.70 -5.45 -4.92
C HIS A 45 10.48 -4.35 -3.87
N TYR A 46 11.25 -3.26 -3.98
CA TYR A 46 11.12 -2.11 -3.08
C TYR A 46 9.75 -1.42 -3.21
N TYR A 47 9.23 -1.26 -4.42
CA TYR A 47 7.93 -0.61 -4.62
C TYR A 47 6.78 -1.47 -4.07
N TYR A 48 6.80 -2.78 -4.32
CA TYR A 48 5.81 -3.70 -3.74
C TYR A 48 5.89 -3.74 -2.21
N TYR A 49 7.09 -3.78 -1.63
CA TYR A 49 7.28 -3.66 -0.19
C TYR A 49 6.70 -2.37 0.40
N GLN A 50 6.84 -1.24 -0.31
CA GLN A 50 6.24 0.03 0.11
C GLN A 50 4.70 0.03 0.06
N ILE A 51 4.10 -0.77 -0.83
CA ILE A 51 2.65 -0.98 -0.89
C ILE A 51 2.18 -1.79 0.32
N GLU A 52 2.80 -2.93 0.61
CA GLU A 52 2.44 -3.77 1.77
C GLU A 52 2.65 -3.04 3.09
N SER A 53 3.76 -2.30 3.23
CA SER A 53 4.06 -1.53 4.45
C SER A 53 3.21 -0.27 4.61
N GLY A 54 2.40 0.10 3.61
CA GLY A 54 1.59 1.33 3.61
C GLY A 54 2.37 2.63 3.56
N ARG A 55 3.70 2.56 3.35
CA ARG A 55 4.57 3.73 3.16
C ARG A 55 4.29 4.45 1.85
N ARG A 56 3.71 3.75 0.87
CA ARG A 56 3.32 4.32 -0.42
C ARG A 56 1.96 3.78 -0.85
N GLY A 57 1.38 4.51 -1.79
CA GLY A 57 0.12 4.12 -2.42
C GLY A 57 -1.05 4.30 -1.46
N GLN A 58 -1.16 5.43 -0.75
CA GLN A 58 -2.35 5.73 0.07
C GLN A 58 -3.67 5.54 -0.70
N LYS A 59 -3.61 5.68 -2.02
CA LYS A 59 -4.60 5.14 -2.95
C LYS A 59 -3.89 4.24 -3.94
N LEU A 60 -4.38 3.03 -4.14
CA LEU A 60 -3.88 2.12 -5.16
C LEU A 60 -4.50 2.50 -6.52
N PRO A 61 -3.71 2.66 -7.59
CA PRO A 61 -4.24 2.82 -8.94
C PRO A 61 -5.08 1.60 -9.34
N ILE A 62 -6.20 1.82 -10.04
CA ILE A 62 -7.09 0.73 -10.47
C ILE A 62 -6.38 -0.39 -11.26
N PRO A 63 -5.45 -0.09 -12.20
CA PRO A 63 -4.70 -1.16 -12.87
C PRO A 63 -3.91 -2.05 -11.90
N LEU A 64 -3.25 -1.44 -10.91
CA LEU A 64 -2.53 -2.18 -9.88
C LEU A 64 -3.47 -3.00 -8.98
N VAL A 65 -4.65 -2.45 -8.65
CA VAL A 65 -5.67 -3.19 -7.89
C VAL A 65 -6.09 -4.46 -8.64
N LEU A 66 -6.35 -4.35 -9.95
CA LEU A 66 -6.73 -5.50 -10.77
C LEU A 66 -5.62 -6.56 -10.81
N GLU A 67 -4.36 -6.15 -10.96
CA GLU A 67 -3.22 -7.07 -10.94
C GLU A 67 -3.06 -7.74 -9.58
N LEU A 68 -3.21 -7.00 -8.47
CA LEU A 68 -3.15 -7.54 -7.12
C LEU A 68 -4.24 -8.57 -6.86
N ILE A 69 -5.47 -8.29 -7.27
CA ILE A 69 -6.61 -9.21 -7.19
C ILE A 69 -6.27 -10.54 -7.87
N ASN A 70 -5.73 -10.47 -9.09
CA ASN A 70 -5.40 -11.65 -9.89
C ASN A 70 -4.22 -12.44 -9.30
N VAL A 71 -3.13 -11.75 -8.92
CA VAL A 71 -1.91 -12.39 -8.41
C VAL A 71 -2.12 -13.00 -7.02
N LEU A 72 -2.82 -12.29 -6.15
CA LEU A 72 -3.08 -12.73 -4.77
C LEU A 72 -4.37 -13.56 -4.64
N GLN A 73 -5.05 -13.83 -5.75
CA GLN A 73 -6.26 -14.66 -5.81
C GLN A 73 -7.32 -14.23 -4.79
N ILE A 74 -7.52 -12.92 -4.66
CA ILE A 74 -8.50 -12.32 -3.74
C ILE A 74 -9.78 -12.10 -4.54
N ASP A 75 -10.93 -12.46 -3.96
CA ASP A 75 -12.20 -12.03 -4.55
C ASP A 75 -12.26 -10.50 -4.69
N ALA A 76 -12.73 -10.02 -5.83
CA ALA A 76 -12.66 -8.59 -6.16
C ALA A 76 -13.49 -7.73 -5.19
N ILE A 77 -14.67 -8.19 -4.79
CA ILE A 77 -15.51 -7.48 -3.82
C ILE A 77 -14.81 -7.49 -2.46
N LYS A 78 -14.29 -8.65 -2.05
CA LYS A 78 -13.57 -8.78 -0.79
C LYS A 78 -12.35 -7.86 -0.71
N PHE A 79 -11.58 -7.74 -1.80
CA PHE A 79 -10.45 -6.82 -1.89
C PHE A 79 -10.88 -5.38 -1.62
N LEU A 80 -11.95 -4.93 -2.28
CA LEU A 80 -12.45 -3.56 -2.16
C LEU A 80 -12.95 -3.25 -0.74
N GLU A 81 -13.60 -4.22 -0.09
CA GLU A 81 -13.99 -4.10 1.32
C GLU A 81 -12.76 -3.92 2.22
N LEU A 82 -11.74 -4.78 2.06
CA LEU A 82 -10.52 -4.75 2.85
C LEU A 82 -9.71 -3.46 2.64
N GLU A 83 -9.57 -2.98 1.40
CA GLU A 83 -8.89 -1.71 1.13
C GLU A 83 -9.71 -0.52 1.67
N SER A 84 -11.04 -0.57 1.60
CA SER A 84 -11.91 0.45 2.20
C SER A 84 -11.75 0.52 3.72
N GLU A 85 -11.75 -0.63 4.40
CA GLU A 85 -11.47 -0.71 5.83
C GLU A 85 -10.06 -0.22 6.17
N HIS A 86 -9.06 -0.60 5.38
CA HIS A 86 -7.68 -0.16 5.55
C HIS A 86 -7.56 1.37 5.49
N VAL A 87 -8.17 1.99 4.46
CA VAL A 87 -8.18 3.45 4.30
C VAL A 87 -8.89 4.15 5.47
N LYS A 88 -10.02 3.60 5.95
CA LYS A 88 -10.71 4.12 7.14
C LYS A 88 -9.80 4.08 8.38
N LYS A 89 -9.22 2.92 8.69
CA LYS A 89 -8.30 2.73 9.82
C LYS A 89 -7.08 3.65 9.73
N HIS A 90 -6.48 3.77 8.54
CA HIS A 90 -5.35 4.66 8.30
C HIS A 90 -5.72 6.13 8.59
N ASN A 91 -6.91 6.56 8.15
CA ASN A 91 -7.39 7.93 8.39
C ASN A 91 -7.71 8.19 9.87
N GLU A 92 -8.36 7.25 10.55
CA GLU A 92 -8.62 7.34 11.99
C GLU A 92 -7.32 7.45 12.79
N PHE A 93 -6.38 6.56 12.52
CA PHE A 93 -5.08 6.53 13.20
C PHE A 93 -4.30 7.83 13.04
N ASN A 94 -4.31 8.42 11.84
CA ASN A 94 -3.59 9.66 11.57
C ASN A 94 -4.37 10.93 11.96
N ARG A 95 -5.67 10.85 12.26
CA ARG A 95 -6.47 11.97 12.82
C ARG A 95 -6.37 12.08 14.34
N MET A 96 -6.04 10.99 15.03
CA MET A 96 -5.87 10.95 16.49
C MET A 96 -4.50 11.45 16.96
N LYS A 97 -3.61 11.86 16.04
CA LYS A 97 -2.30 12.46 16.33
C LYS A 97 -2.36 13.97 16.13
#